data_AF-A0A8X7CMG4-F1
#
_entry.id   AF-A0A8X7CMG4-F1
#
_cell.length_a   1.000
_cell.length_b   1.000
_cell.length_c   1.000
_cell.angle_alpha   90.00
_cell.angle_beta   90.00
_cell.angle_gamma   90.00
#
_symmetry.space_group_name_H-M   'P 1'
#
loop_
_entity.id
_entity.type
_entity.pdbx_description
1 polymer ?
#
loop_
_entity_poly.entity_id
_entity_poly.type
_entity_poly.pdbx_seq_one_letter_code
_entity_poly.pdbx_strand_id
1 'polypeptide(L)'
;MRQGKESSLELRNLIVKLKGEKKSYSEIVKNCKKNFGHTTVQTIYRSYVMRGNVFNKFRCGRPHKLNNRDARAIERKVKKNPKISALKLADQIATASGKKVHPETVCRILRSGGYTMREFPEGNRSSHL
;
A
#
# COMPACT_ATOMS: atom_id res chain seq x y z
N MET A 1 7.76 13.57 -1.88
CA MET A 1 6.60 14.40 -2.32
C MET A 1 5.69 14.67 -1.13
N ARG A 2 5.50 15.95 -0.79
CA ARG A 2 4.61 16.38 0.30
C ARG A 2 3.16 16.19 -0.15
N GLN A 3 2.34 15.60 0.72
CA GLN A 3 0.97 15.22 0.40
C GLN A 3 -0.01 16.36 0.75
N GLY A 4 -0.76 16.83 -0.25
CA GLY A 4 -1.86 17.76 -0.05
C GLY A 4 -3.17 17.04 0.31
N LYS A 5 -4.09 17.75 0.96
CA LYS A 5 -5.43 17.24 1.26
C LYS A 5 -6.18 16.90 -0.03
N GLU A 6 -6.84 15.75 -0.05
CA GLU A 6 -7.64 15.32 -1.19
C GLU A 6 -8.84 16.25 -1.41
N SER A 7 -9.25 16.44 -2.68
CA SER A 7 -10.49 17.16 -3.02
C SER A 7 -11.72 16.33 -2.64
N SER A 8 -12.79 16.99 -2.22
CA SER A 8 -14.05 16.30 -1.88
C SER A 8 -14.70 15.69 -3.11
N LEU A 9 -15.50 14.65 -2.89
CA LEU A 9 -16.22 13.95 -3.95
C LEU A 9 -17.20 14.87 -4.69
N GLU A 10 -17.95 15.70 -3.95
CA GLU A 10 -18.89 16.68 -4.49
C GLU A 10 -18.23 17.62 -5.51
N LEU A 11 -17.02 18.10 -5.21
CA LEU A 11 -16.30 19.01 -6.11
C LEU A 11 -15.89 18.33 -7.41
N ARG A 12 -15.54 17.04 -7.38
CA ARG A 12 -15.19 16.30 -8.59
C ARG A 12 -16.41 16.01 -9.45
N ASN A 13 -17.54 15.67 -8.81
CA ASN A 13 -18.81 15.52 -9.50
C ASN A 13 -19.22 16.82 -10.18
N LEU A 14 -19.03 17.96 -9.51
CA LEU A 14 -19.27 19.28 -10.10
C LEU A 14 -18.38 19.53 -11.34
N ILE A 15 -17.08 19.23 -11.26
CA ILE A 15 -16.15 19.38 -12.39
C ILE A 15 -16.61 18.53 -13.59
N VAL A 16 -16.98 17.27 -13.36
CA VAL A 16 -17.46 16.37 -14.43
C VAL A 16 -18.75 16.90 -15.05
N LYS A 17 -19.70 17.34 -14.22
CA LYS A 17 -20.97 17.93 -14.68
C LYS A 17 -20.75 19.17 -15.55
N LEU A 18 -19.97 20.13 -15.06
CA LEU A 18 -19.67 21.37 -15.78
C LEU A 18 -18.93 21.10 -17.09
N LYS A 19 -18.09 20.05 -17.13
CA LYS A 19 -17.41 19.68 -18.38
C LYS A 19 -18.35 19.01 -19.39
N GLY A 20 -19.35 18.24 -18.91
CA GLY A 20 -20.45 17.74 -19.73
C GLY A 20 -21.29 18.86 -20.35
N GLU A 21 -21.46 19.98 -19.64
CA GLU A 21 -22.07 21.23 -20.14
C GLU A 21 -21.17 22.00 -21.13
N LYS A 22 -20.06 21.40 -21.62
CA LYS A 22 -19.09 21.96 -22.56
C LYS A 22 -18.34 23.23 -22.10
N LYS A 23 -18.34 23.54 -20.80
CA LYS A 23 -17.59 24.68 -20.24
C LYS A 23 -16.08 24.53 -20.42
N SER A 24 -15.39 25.67 -20.53
CA SER A 24 -13.93 25.73 -20.56
C SER A 24 -13.33 25.41 -19.18
N TYR A 25 -12.09 24.93 -19.12
CA TYR A 25 -11.44 24.66 -17.83
C TYR A 25 -11.31 25.93 -16.97
N SER A 26 -11.07 27.08 -17.60
CA SER A 26 -11.02 28.39 -16.95
C SER A 26 -12.36 28.77 -16.31
N GLU A 27 -13.48 28.53 -17.00
CA GLU A 27 -14.82 28.73 -16.42
C GLU A 27 -15.08 27.78 -15.26
N ILE A 28 -14.67 26.51 -15.38
CA ILE A 28 -14.86 25.51 -14.32
C ILE A 28 -14.12 25.94 -13.04
N VAL A 29 -12.88 26.44 -13.16
CA VAL A 29 -12.13 26.97 -12.03
C VAL A 29 -12.88 28.13 -11.36
N LYS A 30 -13.42 29.09 -12.14
CA LYS A 30 -14.20 30.21 -11.60
C LYS A 30 -15.46 29.75 -10.87
N ASN A 31 -16.13 28.71 -11.38
CA ASN A 31 -17.34 28.14 -10.78
C ASN A 31 -17.05 27.30 -9.52
N CYS A 32 -15.81 26.83 -9.35
CA CYS A 32 -15.41 26.05 -8.18
C CYS A 32 -15.01 26.99 -7.04
N LYS A 33 -15.76 26.97 -5.92
CA LYS A 33 -15.51 27.82 -4.74
C LYS A 33 -14.15 27.59 -4.04
N LYS A 34 -13.46 26.47 -4.32
CA LYS A 34 -12.11 26.21 -3.83
C LYS A 34 -11.09 26.63 -4.89
N ASN A 35 -10.00 27.27 -4.46
CA ASN A 35 -8.83 27.63 -5.28
C ASN A 35 -8.13 26.38 -5.88
N PHE A 36 -8.79 25.69 -6.79
CA PHE A 36 -8.16 24.66 -7.60
C PHE A 36 -7.37 25.33 -8.71
N GLY A 37 -6.11 24.91 -8.85
CA GLY A 37 -5.36 25.22 -10.06
C GLY A 37 -6.02 24.58 -11.28
N HIS A 38 -5.88 25.25 -12.43
CA HIS A 38 -6.31 24.75 -13.73
C HIS A 38 -5.83 23.31 -14.00
N THR A 39 -4.57 23.02 -13.65
CA THR A 39 -3.96 21.68 -13.79
C THR A 39 -4.68 20.61 -12.97
N THR A 40 -5.19 20.95 -11.79
CA THR A 40 -5.92 20.02 -10.94
C THR A 40 -7.27 19.66 -11.56
N VAL A 41 -8.01 20.66 -12.05
CA VAL A 41 -9.29 20.44 -12.75
C VAL A 41 -9.09 19.56 -13.98
N GLN A 42 -8.07 19.87 -14.78
CA GLN A 42 -7.71 19.08 -15.96
C GLN A 42 -7.34 17.64 -15.58
N THR A 43 -6.55 17.44 -14.53
CA THR A 43 -6.13 16.10 -14.08
C THR A 43 -7.29 15.27 -13.55
N ILE A 44 -8.22 15.89 -12.82
CA ILE A 44 -9.46 15.24 -12.35
C ILE A 44 -10.29 14.77 -13.54
N TYR A 45 -10.54 15.65 -14.51
CA TYR A 45 -11.35 15.29 -15.68
C TYR A 45 -10.67 14.21 -16.54
N ARG A 46 -9.36 14.33 -16.79
CA ARG A 46 -8.60 13.28 -17.50
C ARG A 46 -8.65 11.93 -16.77
N SER A 47 -8.54 11.95 -15.44
CA SER A 47 -8.66 10.73 -14.63
C SER A 47 -10.06 10.12 -14.74
N TYR A 48 -11.10 10.95 -14.76
CA TYR A 48 -12.48 10.50 -14.96
C TYR A 48 -12.69 9.86 -16.33
N VAL A 49 -12.24 10.50 -17.42
CA VAL A 49 -12.33 9.93 -18.79
C VAL A 49 -11.60 8.58 -18.89
N MET A 50 -10.43 8.46 -18.24
CA MET A 50 -9.63 7.23 -18.27
C MET A 50 -10.19 6.09 -17.41
N ARG A 51 -10.82 6.40 -16.27
CA ARG A 51 -11.25 5.39 -15.27
C ARG A 51 -12.76 5.18 -15.22
N GLY A 52 -13.55 6.09 -15.77
CA GLY A 52 -15.01 6.11 -15.68
C GLY A 52 -15.57 6.49 -14.31
N ASN A 53 -14.73 6.88 -13.33
CA ASN A 53 -15.20 7.26 -11.99
C ASN A 53 -14.44 8.46 -11.42
N VAL A 54 -15.07 9.11 -10.44
CA VAL A 54 -14.57 10.32 -9.74
C VAL A 54 -13.80 10.00 -8.46
N PHE A 55 -13.76 8.72 -8.07
CA PHE A 55 -13.15 8.30 -6.82
C PHE A 55 -11.63 8.41 -6.89
N ASN A 56 -11.03 8.67 -5.73
CA ASN A 56 -9.59 8.61 -5.63
C ASN A 56 -9.12 7.17 -5.69
N LYS A 57 -8.00 6.98 -6.37
CA LYS A 57 -7.33 5.68 -6.37
C LYS A 57 -6.70 5.49 -5.00
N PHE A 58 -7.01 4.37 -4.35
CA PHE A 58 -6.26 3.94 -3.17
C PHE A 58 -4.78 3.84 -3.50
N ARG A 59 -3.94 4.36 -2.62
CA ARG A 59 -2.50 4.20 -2.78
C ARG A 59 -2.15 2.76 -2.42
N CYS A 60 -1.40 2.10 -3.30
CA CYS A 60 -0.66 0.92 -2.88
C CYS A 60 0.54 1.40 -2.06
N GLY A 61 0.74 0.80 -0.89
CA GLY A 61 1.98 0.94 -0.14
C GLY A 61 3.15 0.30 -0.92
N ARG A 62 4.36 0.40 -0.35
CA ARG A 62 5.52 -0.31 -0.88
C ARG A 62 5.25 -1.83 -0.81
N PRO A 63 5.57 -2.60 -1.87
CA PRO A 63 5.46 -4.05 -1.81
C PRO A 63 6.33 -4.62 -0.69
N HIS A 64 5.86 -5.71 -0.07
CA HIS A 64 6.61 -6.43 0.94
C HIS A 64 7.91 -7.02 0.37
N LYS A 65 8.95 -7.12 1.21
CA LYS A 65 10.24 -7.73 0.83
C LYS A 65 10.09 -9.21 0.48
N LEU A 66 9.24 -9.92 1.22
CA LEU A 66 8.83 -11.30 0.94
C LEU A 66 7.56 -11.31 0.09
N ASN A 67 7.53 -12.19 -0.91
CA ASN A 67 6.35 -12.35 -1.76
C ASN A 67 5.43 -13.47 -1.21
N ASN A 68 4.29 -13.67 -1.85
CA ASN A 68 3.32 -14.69 -1.44
C ASN A 68 3.89 -16.12 -1.51
N ARG A 69 4.88 -16.39 -2.37
CA ARG A 69 5.54 -17.70 -2.45
C ARG A 69 6.43 -17.93 -1.23
N ASP A 70 7.21 -16.92 -0.82
CA ASP A 70 8.04 -16.95 0.37
C ASP A 70 7.17 -17.15 1.62
N ALA A 71 6.05 -16.42 1.74
CA ALA A 71 5.10 -16.56 2.84
C ALA A 71 4.53 -17.99 2.95
N ARG A 72 4.05 -18.57 1.84
CA ARG A 72 3.57 -19.96 1.82
C ARG A 72 4.67 -20.97 2.16
N ALA A 73 5.92 -20.71 1.77
CA ALA A 73 7.04 -21.58 2.14
C ALA A 73 7.31 -21.55 3.64
N ILE A 74 7.20 -20.38 4.29
CA ILE A 74 7.28 -20.24 5.74
C ILE A 74 6.17 -21.05 6.42
N GLU A 75 4.93 -20.86 6.00
CA GLU A 75 3.77 -21.55 6.58
C GLU A 75 3.91 -23.08 6.49
N ARG A 76 4.34 -23.61 5.35
CA ARG A 76 4.58 -25.05 5.18
C ARG A 76 5.65 -25.58 6.13
N LYS A 77 6.72 -24.82 6.35
CA LYS A 77 7.79 -25.21 7.28
C LYS A 77 7.30 -25.25 8.73
N VAL A 78 6.50 -24.27 9.13
CA VAL A 78 5.88 -24.24 10.46
C VAL A 78 4.85 -25.36 10.62
N LYS A 79 4.06 -25.66 9.60
CA LYS A 79 3.15 -26.83 9.61
C LYS A 79 3.90 -28.15 9.78
N LYS A 80 5.07 -28.31 9.14
CA LYS A 80 5.91 -29.52 9.28
C LYS A 80 6.62 -29.60 10.64
N ASN A 81 7.11 -28.48 11.14
CA ASN A 81 7.77 -28.40 12.44
C ASN A 81 7.29 -27.15 13.20
N PRO A 82 6.28 -27.27 14.08
CA PRO A 82 5.67 -26.11 14.74
C PRO A 82 6.57 -25.44 15.78
N LYS A 83 7.64 -26.11 16.23
CA LYS A 83 8.58 -25.60 17.23
C LYS A 83 9.75 -24.81 16.62
N ILE A 84 9.77 -24.61 15.29
CA ILE A 84 10.85 -23.89 14.63
C ILE A 84 10.85 -22.41 15.01
N SER A 85 12.03 -21.86 15.34
CA SER A 85 12.17 -20.44 15.69
C SER A 85 12.14 -19.53 14.46
N ALA A 86 11.68 -18.29 14.63
CA ALA A 86 11.61 -17.32 13.54
C ALA A 86 13.00 -16.93 12.99
N LEU A 87 14.04 -16.97 13.83
CA LEU A 87 15.43 -16.73 13.44
C LEU A 87 15.89 -17.79 12.44
N LYS A 88 15.70 -19.07 12.80
CA LYS A 88 16.04 -20.18 11.91
C LYS A 88 15.24 -20.14 10.61
N LEU A 89 13.99 -19.71 10.66
CA LEU A 89 13.18 -19.50 9.44
C LEU A 89 13.74 -18.36 8.58
N ALA A 90 14.14 -17.24 9.18
CA ALA A 90 14.73 -16.10 8.46
C ALA A 90 16.01 -16.50 7.73
N ASP A 91 16.90 -17.25 8.39
CA ASP A 91 18.13 -17.76 7.79
C ASP A 91 17.84 -18.69 6.61
N GLN A 92 16.89 -19.61 6.77
CA GLN A 92 16.51 -20.50 5.68
C GLN A 92 15.88 -19.78 4.49
N ILE A 93 15.17 -18.67 4.70
CA ILE A 93 14.65 -17.83 3.61
C ILE A 93 15.78 -17.08 2.93
N ALA A 94 16.76 -16.59 3.70
CA ALA A 94 17.93 -15.94 3.14
C ALA A 94 18.70 -16.90 2.22
N THR A 95 18.87 -18.17 2.63
CA THR A 95 19.50 -19.19 1.78
C THR A 95 18.65 -19.56 0.56
N ALA A 96 17.33 -19.73 0.72
CA ALA A 96 16.48 -20.24 -0.36
C ALA A 96 16.10 -19.17 -1.41
N SER A 97 15.84 -17.93 -0.96
CA SER A 97 15.34 -16.85 -1.81
C SER A 97 16.34 -15.70 -1.98
N GLY A 98 17.50 -15.75 -1.33
CA GLY A 98 18.51 -14.67 -1.33
C GLY A 98 18.09 -13.41 -0.55
N LYS A 99 16.96 -13.46 0.16
CA LYS A 99 16.36 -12.30 0.82
C LYS A 99 16.62 -12.33 2.31
N LYS A 100 17.58 -11.51 2.77
CA LYS A 100 17.81 -11.29 4.21
C LYS A 100 16.63 -10.51 4.80
N VAL A 101 15.98 -11.04 5.83
CA VAL A 101 14.84 -10.42 6.52
C VAL A 101 15.03 -10.49 8.02
N HIS A 102 14.54 -9.48 8.73
CA HIS A 102 14.51 -9.51 10.19
C HIS A 102 13.53 -10.60 10.67
N PRO A 103 13.83 -11.36 11.75
CA PRO A 103 12.94 -12.40 12.28
C PRO A 103 11.51 -11.91 12.54
N GLU A 104 11.34 -10.65 12.98
CA GLU A 104 10.01 -10.03 13.16
C GLU A 104 9.18 -9.98 11.87
N THR A 105 9.81 -9.89 10.70
CA THR A 105 9.11 -9.96 9.41
C THR A 105 8.47 -11.33 9.22
N VAL A 106 9.16 -12.39 9.64
CA VAL A 106 8.66 -13.77 9.62
C VAL A 106 7.51 -13.93 10.63
N CYS A 107 7.67 -13.39 11.85
CA CYS A 107 6.60 -13.37 12.85
C CYS A 107 5.35 -12.66 12.35
N ARG A 108 5.47 -11.49 11.70
CA ARG A 108 4.32 -10.75 11.13
C ARG A 108 3.55 -11.58 10.10
N ILE A 109 4.25 -12.27 9.21
CA ILE A 109 3.62 -13.17 8.22
C ILE A 109 2.86 -14.29 8.94
N LEU A 110 3.49 -14.93 9.93
CA LEU A 110 2.88 -16.03 10.66
C LEU A 110 1.66 -15.59 11.48
N ARG A 111 1.73 -14.43 12.15
CA ARG A 111 0.58 -13.84 12.85
C ARG A 111 -0.57 -13.51 11.88
N SER A 112 -0.26 -13.00 10.69
CA SER A 112 -1.28 -12.76 9.65
C SER A 112 -1.93 -14.06 9.15
N GLY A 113 -1.22 -15.18 9.24
CA GLY A 113 -1.72 -16.53 8.93
C GLY A 113 -2.37 -17.26 10.11
N GLY A 114 -2.56 -16.59 11.25
CA GLY A 114 -3.22 -17.17 12.44
C GLY A 114 -2.31 -18.01 13.35
N TYR A 115 -0.99 -17.93 13.22
CA TYR A 115 -0.05 -18.64 14.08
C TYR A 115 0.44 -17.77 15.24
N THR A 116 0.39 -18.33 16.45
CA THR A 116 1.02 -17.75 17.65
C THR A 116 2.45 -18.25 17.76
N MET A 117 3.41 -17.33 17.75
CA MET A 117 4.84 -17.65 17.93
C MET A 117 5.24 -17.39 19.38
N ARG A 118 6.13 -18.22 19.93
CA ARG A 118 6.72 -18.00 21.25
C ARG A 118 7.67 -16.80 21.16
N GLU A 119 7.54 -15.86 22.09
CA GLU A 119 8.39 -14.67 22.11
C GLU A 119 9.87 -15.06 22.30
N PHE A 120 10.76 -14.33 21.62
CA PHE A 120 12.19 -14.44 21.85
C PHE A 120 12.53 -13.86 23.23
N PRO A 121 13.44 -14.47 24.01
CA PRO A 121 14.03 -13.79 25.16
C PRO A 121 14.72 -12.51 24.68
N GLU A 122 14.50 -11.40 25.40
CA GLU A 122 14.72 -10.01 24.96
C GLU A 122 16.20 -9.57 24.78
N GLY A 123 17.13 -10.48 24.47
CA GLY A 123 18.57 -10.21 24.47
C GLY A 123 19.19 -9.69 23.17
N ASN A 124 18.47 -9.65 22.03
CA ASN A 124 19.06 -9.31 20.72
C ASN A 124 18.09 -8.51 19.83
N ARG A 125 17.57 -7.39 20.32
CA ARG A 125 16.75 -6.45 19.50
C ARG A 125 17.56 -5.46 18.66
N SER A 126 18.88 -5.55 18.65
CA SER A 126 19.73 -4.54 18.02
C SER A 126 20.83 -5.12 17.14
N SER A 127 21.03 -4.44 16.03
CA SER A 127 22.03 -4.66 14.96
C SER A 127 21.75 -5.85 14.06
N HIS A 128 21.22 -5.59 12.87
CA HIS A 128 21.75 -6.01 11.56
C HIS A 128 20.73 -5.52 10.52
N LEU A 129 21.06 -4.36 9.94
CA LEU A 129 20.42 -3.82 8.74
C LEU A 129 20.76 -4.69 7.53
#